data_AF-A0A534ATN7-F1
#
_entry.id   AF-A0A534ATN7-F1
#
_cell.length_a   1.000
_cell.length_b   1.000
_cell.length_c   1.000
_cell.angle_alpha   90.00
_cell.angle_beta   90.00
_cell.angle_gamma   90.00
#
_symmetry.space_group_name_H-M   'P 1'
#
loop_
_entity.id
_entity.type
_entity.pdbx_description
1 polymer ?
#
loop_
_entity_poly.entity_id
_entity_poly.type
_entity_poly.pdbx_seq_one_letter_code
_entity_poly.pdbx_strand_id
1 'polypeptide(L)'
;FFSILDAHTRIPPHTGVTNTRLTVHLPLIVPAGCGFRVGGETREWQVGTAWVFDDSIEHEAWNDSDVPRAILIFAIWNPALTPLDRESARLAALAEATPPLTPEDRFGLPRAVAPAKEGTGPRLQEATVLRARLRLVASRSDGLLAFTLDNGQVWRQLEPGSDLLARPGDAVQLSKGALGTYWLRGASGRTCRVVRDR
;
A
#
# COMPACT_ATOMS: atom_id res chain seq x y z
N PHE A 1 15.19 -12.40 0.98
CA PHE A 1 14.31 -13.57 0.76
C PHE A 1 15.11 -14.68 0.09
N PHE A 2 14.71 -15.95 0.23
CA PHE A 2 15.33 -17.03 -0.51
C PHE A 2 14.66 -17.16 -1.89
N SER A 3 15.46 -17.25 -2.95
CA SER A 3 15.01 -17.53 -4.30
C SER A 3 15.42 -18.95 -4.65
N ILE A 4 14.42 -19.81 -4.87
CA ILE A 4 14.60 -21.17 -5.33
C ILE A 4 14.18 -21.21 -6.79
N LEU A 5 15.06 -21.70 -7.65
CA LEU A 5 14.78 -21.91 -9.07
C LEU A 5 14.81 -23.42 -9.34
N ASP A 6 13.67 -23.98 -9.69
CA ASP A 6 13.51 -25.41 -9.93
C ASP A 6 14.37 -25.90 -11.10
N ALA A 7 14.55 -27.22 -11.17
CA ALA A 7 15.23 -27.89 -12.29
C ALA A 7 14.63 -27.48 -13.64
N HIS A 8 15.48 -27.40 -14.66
CA HIS A 8 15.12 -27.05 -16.04
C HIS A 8 14.24 -25.79 -16.19
N THR A 9 14.44 -24.78 -15.32
CA THR A 9 13.64 -23.56 -15.31
C THR A 9 14.46 -22.36 -15.75
N ARG A 10 13.83 -21.46 -16.51
CA ARG A 10 14.42 -20.19 -16.94
C ARG A 10 13.54 -19.01 -16.54
N ILE A 11 14.18 -17.97 -16.02
CA ILE A 11 13.58 -16.65 -15.86
C ILE A 11 14.03 -15.85 -17.08
N PRO A 12 13.11 -15.45 -17.97
CA PRO A 12 13.46 -14.74 -19.20
C PRO A 12 14.07 -13.37 -18.90
N PRO A 13 14.71 -12.73 -19.90
CA PRO A 13 15.24 -11.38 -19.76
C PRO A 13 14.18 -10.39 -19.27
N HIS A 14 14.51 -9.66 -18.21
CA HIS A 14 13.63 -8.65 -17.61
C HIS A 14 14.47 -7.60 -16.87
N THR A 15 13.81 -6.52 -16.45
CA THR A 15 14.40 -5.46 -15.63
C THR A 15 13.61 -5.29 -14.34
N GLY A 16 14.30 -4.91 -13.28
CA GLY A 16 13.73 -4.35 -12.08
C GLY A 16 13.09 -2.98 -12.34
N VAL A 17 12.37 -2.49 -11.34
CA VAL A 17 11.55 -1.27 -11.46
C VAL A 17 12.32 0.01 -11.13
N THR A 18 13.42 -0.07 -10.37
CA THR A 18 14.15 1.10 -9.87
C THR A 18 15.63 0.80 -9.68
N ASN A 19 16.49 1.79 -9.93
CA ASN A 19 17.93 1.73 -9.66
C ASN A 19 18.32 2.34 -8.31
N THR A 20 17.33 2.67 -7.46
CA THR A 20 17.58 3.23 -6.13
C THR A 20 18.20 2.22 -5.17
N ARG A 21 18.03 0.93 -5.47
CA ARG A 21 18.65 -0.18 -4.75
C ARG A 21 19.45 -1.03 -5.72
N LEU A 22 20.42 -1.75 -5.16
CA LEU A 22 21.15 -2.79 -5.86
C LEU A 22 20.75 -4.14 -5.28
N THR A 23 20.75 -5.16 -6.14
CA THR A 23 20.37 -6.52 -5.78
C THR A 23 21.63 -7.32 -5.43
N VAL A 24 21.61 -7.94 -4.26
CA VAL A 24 22.69 -8.80 -3.76
C VAL A 24 22.27 -10.24 -3.87
N HIS A 25 23.08 -11.05 -4.55
CA HIS A 25 22.93 -12.50 -4.63
C HIS A 25 24.01 -13.17 -3.79
N LEU A 26 23.59 -13.91 -2.76
CA LEU A 26 24.45 -14.83 -2.03
C LEU A 26 24.06 -16.28 -2.41
N PRO A 27 24.86 -16.97 -3.23
CA PRO A 27 24.53 -18.32 -3.67
C PRO A 27 24.74 -19.34 -2.56
N LEU A 28 23.75 -20.22 -2.33
CA LEU A 28 23.78 -21.21 -1.25
C LEU A 28 23.90 -22.63 -1.80
N ILE A 29 23.11 -22.94 -2.83
CA ILE A 29 23.11 -24.22 -3.55
C ILE A 29 23.06 -23.88 -5.03
N VAL A 30 24.14 -24.19 -5.76
CA VAL A 30 24.23 -23.96 -7.20
C VAL A 30 24.81 -25.19 -7.90
N PRO A 31 23.96 -26.05 -8.47
CA PRO A 31 24.40 -27.15 -9.32
C PRO A 31 25.09 -26.66 -10.60
N ALA A 32 25.84 -27.54 -11.25
CA ALA A 32 26.37 -27.29 -12.60
C ALA A 32 25.23 -27.06 -13.60
N GLY A 33 25.44 -26.17 -14.58
CA GLY A 33 24.40 -25.81 -15.56
C GLY A 33 23.44 -24.70 -15.11
N CYS A 34 23.66 -24.13 -13.92
CA CYS A 34 23.02 -22.89 -13.50
C CYS A 34 23.79 -21.65 -14.00
N GLY A 35 23.08 -20.59 -14.33
CA GLY A 35 23.73 -19.34 -14.71
C GLY A 35 22.86 -18.10 -14.58
N PHE A 36 23.51 -16.96 -14.72
CA PHE A 36 22.90 -15.64 -14.59
C PHE A 36 23.64 -14.65 -15.49
N ARG A 37 22.87 -13.84 -16.22
CA ARG A 37 23.41 -12.78 -17.06
C ARG A 37 22.82 -11.44 -16.63
N VAL A 38 23.65 -10.41 -16.61
CA VAL A 38 23.24 -9.01 -16.41
C VAL A 38 23.86 -8.17 -17.52
N GLY A 39 23.01 -7.51 -18.30
CA GLY A 39 23.42 -6.82 -19.52
C GLY A 39 24.16 -7.76 -20.47
N GLY A 40 25.38 -7.38 -20.85
CA GLY A 40 26.25 -8.18 -21.71
C GLY A 40 27.16 -9.19 -20.99
N GLU A 41 27.08 -9.30 -19.66
CA GLU A 41 28.00 -10.12 -18.87
C GLU A 41 27.28 -11.32 -18.23
N THR A 42 27.73 -12.53 -18.56
CA THR A 42 27.32 -13.75 -17.86
C THR A 42 28.34 -14.06 -16.77
N ARG A 43 27.85 -14.24 -15.53
CA ARG A 43 28.71 -14.57 -14.40
C ARG A 43 28.36 -15.92 -13.82
N GLU A 44 29.39 -16.67 -13.46
CA GLU A 44 29.25 -17.90 -12.70
C GLU A 44 29.07 -17.58 -11.21
N TRP A 45 28.15 -18.29 -10.56
CA TRP A 45 28.02 -18.20 -9.12
C TRP A 45 29.13 -18.97 -8.41
N GLN A 46 29.68 -18.36 -7.37
CA GLN A 46 30.53 -19.03 -6.39
C GLN A 46 29.71 -19.19 -5.09
N VAL A 47 29.47 -20.44 -4.68
CA VAL A 47 28.72 -20.74 -3.46
C VAL A 47 29.41 -20.10 -2.25
N GLY A 48 28.63 -19.38 -1.43
CA GLY A 48 29.13 -18.66 -0.25
C GLY A 48 29.70 -17.27 -0.53
N THR A 49 29.89 -16.89 -1.79
CA THR A 49 30.42 -15.56 -2.16
C THR A 49 29.30 -14.67 -2.68
N ALA A 50 28.95 -13.65 -1.90
CA ALA A 50 27.97 -12.66 -2.32
C ALA A 50 28.52 -11.76 -3.42
N TRP A 51 27.64 -11.33 -4.31
CA TRP A 51 27.93 -10.32 -5.33
C TRP A 51 26.71 -9.44 -5.56
N VAL A 52 26.95 -8.27 -6.18
CA VAL A 52 25.98 -7.19 -6.31
C VAL A 52 25.85 -6.81 -7.78
N PHE A 53 24.62 -6.55 -8.23
CA PHE A 53 24.34 -5.98 -9.54
C PHE A 53 23.16 -4.99 -9.45
N ASP A 54 23.01 -4.16 -10.46
CA ASP A 54 21.84 -3.29 -10.63
C ASP A 54 20.78 -4.07 -11.42
N ASP A 55 19.68 -4.46 -10.78
CA ASP A 55 18.63 -5.23 -11.44
C ASP A 55 17.78 -4.38 -12.39
N SER A 56 17.93 -3.05 -12.41
CA SER A 56 17.34 -2.22 -13.48
C SER A 56 18.01 -2.46 -14.84
N ILE A 57 19.20 -3.07 -14.87
CA ILE A 57 19.83 -3.59 -16.09
C ILE A 57 19.17 -4.93 -16.45
N GLU A 58 18.90 -5.14 -17.74
CA GLU A 58 18.29 -6.39 -18.22
C GLU A 58 19.08 -7.61 -17.73
N HIS A 59 18.39 -8.57 -17.13
CA HIS A 59 19.01 -9.76 -16.60
C HIS A 59 18.11 -10.98 -16.76
N GLU A 60 18.73 -12.16 -16.78
CA GLU A 60 18.05 -13.46 -16.87
C GLU A 60 18.76 -14.50 -16.01
N ALA A 61 18.03 -15.56 -15.65
CA ALA A 61 18.55 -16.66 -14.85
C ALA A 61 18.10 -18.00 -15.44
N TRP A 62 18.96 -19.01 -15.34
CA TRP A 62 18.60 -20.37 -15.74
C TRP A 62 19.15 -21.40 -14.76
N ASN A 63 18.42 -22.51 -14.67
CA ASN A 63 18.85 -23.74 -14.04
C ASN A 63 18.60 -24.87 -15.03
N ASP A 64 19.65 -25.28 -15.76
CA ASP A 64 19.56 -26.41 -16.69
C ASP A 64 19.89 -27.75 -16.01
N SER A 65 20.07 -27.77 -14.68
CA SER A 65 20.35 -28.98 -13.91
C SER A 65 19.10 -29.74 -13.49
N ASP A 66 19.28 -30.97 -12.99
CA ASP A 66 18.20 -31.85 -12.53
C ASP A 66 17.74 -31.57 -11.08
N VAL A 67 18.34 -30.58 -10.39
CA VAL A 67 18.00 -30.26 -8.99
C VAL A 67 17.82 -28.76 -8.79
N PRO A 68 17.05 -28.32 -7.77
CA PRO A 68 16.82 -26.89 -7.54
C PRO A 68 18.09 -26.12 -7.17
N ARG A 69 18.18 -24.89 -7.65
CA ARG A 69 19.16 -23.88 -7.22
C ARG A 69 18.54 -23.01 -6.14
N ALA A 70 19.30 -22.69 -5.08
CA ALA A 70 18.86 -21.78 -4.02
C ALA A 70 19.89 -20.66 -3.78
N ILE A 71 19.41 -19.42 -3.75
CA ILE A 71 20.20 -18.24 -3.41
C ILE A 71 19.47 -17.36 -2.38
N LEU A 72 20.21 -16.63 -1.55
CA LEU A 72 19.66 -15.56 -0.72
C LEU A 72 19.74 -14.24 -1.49
N ILE A 73 18.60 -13.56 -1.63
CA ILE A 73 18.50 -12.24 -2.27
C ILE A 73 18.16 -11.20 -1.22
N PHE A 74 18.89 -10.09 -1.21
CA PHE A 74 18.55 -8.90 -0.46
C PHE A 74 19.00 -7.65 -1.20
N ALA A 75 18.45 -6.51 -0.82
CA ALA A 75 18.75 -5.24 -1.46
C ALA A 75 19.62 -4.36 -0.56
N ILE A 76 20.52 -3.60 -1.17
CA ILE A 76 21.26 -2.52 -0.53
C ILE A 76 20.96 -1.21 -1.24
N TRP A 77 21.20 -0.08 -0.59
CA TRP A 77 21.09 1.22 -1.26
C TRP A 77 22.12 1.34 -2.37
N ASN A 78 21.73 1.91 -3.50
CA ASN A 78 22.70 2.33 -4.51
C ASN A 78 23.66 3.35 -3.87
N PRO A 79 24.99 3.08 -3.89
CA PRO A 79 25.96 3.92 -3.20
C PRO A 79 26.04 5.34 -3.75
N ALA A 80 25.56 5.57 -4.98
CA ALA A 80 25.48 6.90 -5.57
C ALA A 80 24.38 7.78 -4.94
N LEU A 81 23.46 7.22 -4.15
CA LEU A 81 22.39 7.99 -3.51
C LEU A 81 22.86 8.69 -2.24
N THR A 82 22.52 9.97 -2.14
CA THR A 82 22.65 10.75 -0.90
C THR A 82 21.66 10.28 0.16
N PRO A 83 21.85 10.62 1.46
CA PRO A 83 20.86 10.32 2.48
C PRO A 83 19.45 10.88 2.17
N LEU A 84 19.36 12.06 1.54
CA LEU A 84 18.10 12.67 1.15
C LEU A 84 17.42 11.88 0.01
N ASP A 85 18.19 11.40 -0.97
CA ASP A 85 17.65 10.57 -2.06
C ASP A 85 17.12 9.24 -1.53
N ARG A 86 17.82 8.63 -0.56
CA ARG A 86 17.37 7.39 0.09
C ARG A 86 16.06 7.58 0.84
N GLU A 87 15.92 8.69 1.57
CA GLU A 87 14.68 9.00 2.27
C GLU A 87 13.54 9.28 1.29
N SER A 88 13.81 10.02 0.21
CA SER A 88 12.82 10.28 -0.84
C SER A 88 12.35 8.99 -1.51
N ALA A 89 13.28 8.08 -1.85
CA ALA A 89 12.96 6.76 -2.41
C ALA A 89 12.16 5.90 -1.42
N ARG A 90 12.49 5.96 -0.13
CA ARG A 90 11.74 5.25 0.92
C ARG A 90 10.29 5.75 1.02
N LEU A 91 10.10 7.07 1.03
CA LEU A 91 8.76 7.67 1.08
C LEU A 91 7.95 7.34 -0.17
N ALA A 92 8.57 7.38 -1.35
CA ALA A 92 7.94 6.97 -2.60
C ALA A 92 7.46 5.50 -2.56
N ALA A 93 8.31 4.58 -2.09
CA ALA A 93 7.96 3.17 -1.96
C ALA A 93 6.79 2.92 -0.97
N LEU A 94 6.73 3.69 0.11
CA LEU A 94 5.60 3.62 1.07
C LEU A 94 4.30 4.16 0.46
N ALA A 95 4.38 5.21 -0.36
CA ALA A 95 3.23 5.76 -1.07
C ALA A 95 2.67 4.77 -2.09
N GLU A 96 3.53 4.08 -2.85
CA GLU A 96 3.10 3.03 -3.81
C GLU A 96 2.48 1.81 -3.13
N ALA A 97 2.99 1.42 -1.96
CA ALA A 97 2.42 0.32 -1.17
C ALA A 97 1.08 0.69 -0.50
N THR A 98 0.65 1.95 -0.54
CA THR A 98 -0.63 2.36 0.01
C THR A 98 -1.73 2.01 -0.98
N PRO A 99 -2.69 1.12 -0.63
CA PRO A 99 -3.77 0.77 -1.54
C PRO A 99 -4.57 2.04 -1.91
N PRO A 100 -5.09 2.12 -3.15
CA PRO A 100 -5.91 3.26 -3.53
C PRO A 100 -7.10 3.37 -2.58
N LEU A 101 -7.33 4.56 -2.04
CA LEU A 101 -8.49 4.82 -1.19
C LEU A 101 -9.78 4.44 -1.93
N THR A 102 -10.58 3.58 -1.29
CA THR A 102 -11.90 3.19 -1.79
C THR A 102 -12.86 4.39 -1.81
N PRO A 103 -13.97 4.35 -2.56
CA PRO A 103 -15.02 5.35 -2.47
C PRO A 103 -15.50 5.61 -1.03
N GLU A 104 -15.55 4.57 -0.20
CA GLU A 104 -15.89 4.61 1.22
C GLU A 104 -14.82 5.35 2.03
N ASP A 105 -13.53 5.06 1.80
CA ASP A 105 -12.41 5.75 2.47
C ASP A 105 -12.35 7.23 2.13
N ARG A 106 -12.79 7.59 0.92
CA ARG A 106 -12.87 8.97 0.43
C ARG A 106 -14.10 9.71 0.94
N PHE A 107 -15.12 9.01 1.43
CA PHE A 107 -16.39 9.60 1.85
C PHE A 107 -16.16 10.62 2.98
N GLY A 108 -16.50 11.89 2.78
CA GLY A 108 -16.27 12.92 3.80
C GLY A 108 -14.98 13.72 3.67
N LEU A 109 -14.03 13.33 2.81
CA LEU A 109 -12.83 14.12 2.57
C LEU A 109 -13.15 15.35 1.71
N PRO A 110 -12.47 16.49 1.91
CA PRO A 110 -12.51 17.60 0.96
C PRO A 110 -12.09 17.09 -0.42
N ARG A 111 -12.79 17.53 -1.48
CA ARG A 111 -12.23 17.37 -2.83
C ARG A 111 -10.92 18.15 -2.86
N ALA A 112 -9.81 17.44 -3.01
CA ALA A 112 -8.59 18.09 -3.47
C ALA A 112 -8.94 18.82 -4.77
N VAL A 113 -8.64 20.11 -4.86
CA VAL A 113 -8.69 20.85 -6.12
C VAL A 113 -7.57 20.23 -6.97
N ALA A 114 -7.88 19.16 -7.68
CA ALA A 114 -6.94 18.56 -8.60
C ALA A 114 -6.74 19.54 -9.76
N PRO A 115 -5.49 19.91 -10.12
CA PRO A 115 -5.27 20.50 -11.42
C PRO A 115 -5.75 19.49 -12.47
N ALA A 116 -6.51 19.96 -13.45
CA ALA A 116 -7.06 19.15 -14.51
C ALA A 116 -5.93 18.42 -15.25
N LYS A 117 -5.71 17.15 -14.93
CA LYS A 117 -5.07 16.20 -15.83
C LYS A 117 -6.01 15.04 -16.00
N GLU A 118 -6.63 15.02 -17.18
CA GLU A 118 -7.44 13.94 -17.69
C GLU A 118 -6.59 12.67 -17.75
N GLY A 119 -6.89 11.72 -16.88
CA GLY A 119 -6.48 10.33 -17.03
C GLY A 119 -7.64 9.53 -17.59
N THR A 120 -7.38 8.76 -18.64
CA THR A 120 -8.33 7.90 -19.39
C THR A 120 -8.81 6.66 -18.62
N GLY A 121 -8.68 6.67 -17.28
CA GLY A 121 -9.11 5.57 -16.42
C GLY A 121 -10.60 5.65 -16.06
N PRO A 122 -11.22 4.53 -15.66
CA PRO A 122 -12.61 4.54 -15.21
C PRO A 122 -12.77 5.47 -14.00
N ARG A 123 -13.69 6.43 -14.10
CA ARG A 123 -14.05 7.30 -12.97
C ARG A 123 -14.63 6.42 -11.85
N LEU A 124 -13.94 6.35 -10.73
CA LEU A 124 -14.47 5.72 -9.52
C LEU A 124 -15.76 6.45 -9.10
N GLN A 125 -16.87 5.72 -8.97
CA GLN A 125 -18.13 6.29 -8.50
C GLN A 125 -17.98 6.71 -7.03
N GLU A 126 -18.34 7.95 -6.70
CA GLU A 126 -18.35 8.40 -5.30
C GLU A 126 -19.42 7.64 -4.51
N ALA A 127 -19.09 7.18 -3.30
CA ALA A 127 -20.09 6.64 -2.39
C ALA A 127 -21.10 7.74 -2.02
N THR A 128 -22.39 7.48 -2.23
CA THR A 128 -23.49 8.37 -1.82
C THR A 128 -23.92 8.13 -0.37
N VAL A 129 -23.69 6.90 0.11
CA VAL A 129 -23.90 6.47 1.50
C VAL A 129 -22.72 5.61 1.94
N LEU A 130 -22.13 5.92 3.10
CA LEU A 130 -21.12 5.08 3.75
C LEU A 130 -21.81 4.19 4.78
N ARG A 131 -21.65 2.87 4.67
CA ARG A 131 -22.13 1.90 5.66
C ARG A 131 -20.93 1.39 6.44
N ALA A 132 -21.01 1.43 7.77
CA ALA A 132 -19.89 1.09 8.65
C ALA A 132 -20.40 0.59 10.01
N ARG A 133 -19.48 0.11 10.85
CA ARG A 133 -19.77 -0.15 12.28
C ARG A 133 -19.04 0.84 13.16
N LEU A 134 -19.65 1.17 14.29
CA LEU A 134 -18.99 1.96 15.31
C LEU A 134 -17.93 1.12 16.01
N ARG A 135 -16.68 1.56 15.98
CA ARG A 135 -15.59 1.00 16.76
C ARG A 135 -15.51 1.65 18.14
N LEU A 136 -15.71 2.96 18.20
CA LEU A 136 -15.66 3.74 19.44
C LEU A 136 -16.68 4.88 19.38
N VAL A 137 -17.28 5.17 20.54
CA VAL A 137 -18.07 6.38 20.78
C VAL A 137 -17.46 7.07 22.00
N ALA A 138 -16.98 8.30 21.83
CA ALA A 138 -16.29 9.04 22.88
C ALA A 138 -16.93 10.41 23.11
N SER A 139 -17.10 10.80 24.37
CA SER A 139 -17.46 12.17 24.73
C SER A 139 -16.25 13.09 24.55
N ARG A 140 -16.49 14.24 23.91
CA ARG A 140 -15.51 15.30 23.74
C ARG A 140 -15.62 16.31 24.89
N SER A 141 -14.63 17.19 25.01
CA SER A 141 -14.61 18.23 26.05
C SER A 141 -15.76 19.24 25.96
N ASP A 142 -16.36 19.41 24.78
CA ASP A 142 -17.55 20.24 24.54
C ASP A 142 -18.88 19.52 24.85
N GLY A 143 -18.82 18.30 25.40
CA GLY A 143 -19.99 17.49 25.72
C GLY A 143 -20.63 16.79 24.53
N LEU A 144 -20.13 17.00 23.30
CA LEU A 144 -20.60 16.33 22.09
C LEU A 144 -19.85 15.01 21.84
N LEU A 145 -20.39 14.16 20.98
CA LEU A 145 -19.79 12.86 20.68
C LEU A 145 -18.82 12.89 19.50
N ALA A 146 -17.83 12.00 19.55
CA ALA A 146 -17.01 11.56 18.43
C ALA A 146 -17.25 10.07 18.18
N PHE A 147 -17.38 9.71 16.91
CA PHE A 147 -17.67 8.36 16.44
C PHE A 147 -16.49 7.86 15.61
N THR A 148 -15.80 6.82 16.06
CA THR A 148 -14.78 6.14 15.26
C THR A 148 -15.43 4.94 14.59
N LEU A 149 -15.29 4.84 13.27
CA LEU A 149 -15.79 3.73 12.47
C LEU A 149 -14.77 2.57 12.43
N ASP A 150 -15.23 1.39 12.02
CA ASP A 150 -14.41 0.19 11.80
C ASP A 150 -13.39 0.36 10.67
N ASN A 151 -13.65 1.22 9.69
CA ASN A 151 -12.67 1.66 8.68
C ASN A 151 -11.73 2.78 9.16
N GLY A 152 -11.75 3.12 10.45
CA GLY A 152 -10.84 4.09 11.07
C GLY A 152 -11.25 5.56 10.94
N GLN A 153 -12.30 5.89 10.17
CA GLN A 153 -12.75 7.27 10.05
C GLN A 153 -13.34 7.79 11.37
N VAL A 154 -13.03 9.03 11.71
CA VAL A 154 -13.57 9.70 12.90
C VAL A 154 -14.55 10.79 12.47
N TRP A 155 -15.71 10.83 13.14
CA TRP A 155 -16.80 11.75 12.83
C TRP A 155 -17.26 12.47 14.10
N ARG A 156 -17.31 13.80 14.05
CA ARG A 156 -17.66 14.65 15.20
C ARG A 156 -19.08 15.15 15.08
N GLN A 157 -19.87 14.95 16.12
CA GLN A 157 -21.21 15.52 16.26
C GLN A 157 -21.13 17.06 16.29
N LEU A 158 -22.06 17.71 15.60
CA LEU A 158 -22.15 19.17 15.52
C LEU A 158 -23.16 19.78 16.49
N GLU A 159 -24.25 19.09 16.78
CA GLU A 159 -25.40 19.64 17.51
C GLU A 159 -25.74 18.73 18.70
N PRO A 160 -25.96 19.28 19.91
CA PRO A 160 -26.39 18.51 21.08
C PRO A 160 -27.82 18.00 20.92
N GLY A 161 -28.22 17.00 21.71
CA GLY A 161 -29.60 16.49 21.72
C GLY A 161 -29.94 15.51 20.60
N SER A 162 -28.94 14.91 19.94
CA SER A 162 -29.22 13.76 19.07
C SER A 162 -29.52 12.53 19.93
N ASP A 163 -30.68 11.92 19.72
CA ASP A 163 -31.09 10.68 20.40
C ASP A 163 -30.32 9.44 19.90
N LEU A 164 -29.20 9.65 19.21
CA LEU A 164 -28.36 8.57 18.71
C LEU A 164 -27.70 7.88 19.91
N LEU A 165 -28.42 6.91 20.50
CA LEU A 165 -27.97 6.02 21.58
C LEU A 165 -27.01 4.96 21.03
N ALA A 166 -25.99 5.41 20.30
CA ALA A 166 -25.03 4.60 19.59
C ALA A 166 -24.01 3.98 20.55
N ARG A 167 -23.69 2.70 20.34
CA ARG A 167 -22.69 1.95 21.09
C ARG A 167 -21.64 1.35 20.14
N PRO A 168 -20.41 1.09 20.62
CA PRO A 168 -19.46 0.27 19.88
C PRO A 168 -20.09 -1.06 19.44
N GLY A 169 -19.89 -1.42 18.17
CA GLY A 169 -20.47 -2.59 17.49
C GLY A 169 -21.68 -2.26 16.60
N ASP A 170 -22.39 -1.16 16.87
CA ASP A 170 -23.61 -0.81 16.15
C ASP A 170 -23.34 -0.49 14.67
N ALA A 171 -24.23 -0.96 13.80
CA ALA A 171 -24.23 -0.60 12.39
C ALA A 171 -24.77 0.83 12.22
N VAL A 172 -24.06 1.62 11.41
CA VAL A 172 -24.41 3.01 11.10
C VAL A 172 -24.33 3.27 9.60
N GLN A 173 -25.09 4.28 9.16
CA GLN A 173 -25.05 4.78 7.79
C GLN A 173 -24.75 6.27 7.82
N LEU A 174 -23.80 6.72 7.00
CA LEU A 174 -23.53 8.13 6.78
C LEU A 174 -23.98 8.55 5.39
N SER A 175 -24.66 9.69 5.29
CA SER A 175 -25.08 10.29 4.01
C SER A 175 -24.76 11.78 3.96
N LYS A 176 -24.55 12.33 2.76
CA LYS A 176 -24.28 13.77 2.56
C LYS A 176 -25.45 14.61 3.09
N GLY A 177 -25.13 15.65 3.86
CA GLY A 177 -26.04 16.73 4.27
C GLY A 177 -25.69 18.05 3.56
N ALA A 178 -26.20 19.16 4.08
CA ALA A 178 -25.91 20.49 3.53
C ALA A 178 -24.55 21.02 4.00
N LEU A 179 -23.92 21.87 3.19
CA LEU A 179 -22.74 22.67 3.57
C LEU A 179 -21.56 21.84 4.13
N GLY A 180 -21.27 20.68 3.51
CA GLY A 180 -20.14 19.83 3.92
C GLY A 180 -20.36 19.06 5.23
N THR A 181 -21.59 19.04 5.74
CA THR A 181 -22.00 18.20 6.88
C THR A 181 -22.60 16.89 6.39
N TYR A 182 -22.72 15.93 7.30
CA TYR A 182 -23.20 14.58 7.02
C TYR A 182 -24.19 14.16 8.10
N TRP A 183 -25.10 13.27 7.72
CA TRP A 183 -26.02 12.63 8.66
C TRP A 183 -25.48 11.26 9.02
N LEU A 184 -25.30 10.98 10.30
CA LEU A 184 -25.03 9.64 10.81
C LEU A 184 -26.33 9.06 11.36
N ARG A 185 -26.77 7.94 10.79
CA ARG A 185 -28.00 7.23 11.14
C ARG A 185 -27.67 5.89 11.80
N GLY A 186 -28.19 5.66 13.00
CA GLY A 186 -28.10 4.38 13.70
C GLY A 186 -29.18 3.38 13.24
N ALA A 187 -29.03 2.12 13.64
CA ALA A 187 -29.99 1.05 13.32
C ALA A 187 -31.42 1.32 13.80
N SER A 188 -31.59 2.07 14.91
CA SER A 188 -32.89 2.51 15.42
C SER A 188 -33.60 3.56 14.55
N GLY A 189 -32.96 4.00 13.47
CA GLY A 189 -33.47 5.04 12.57
C GLY A 189 -33.15 6.46 13.03
N ARG A 190 -32.69 6.65 14.27
CA ARG A 190 -32.29 7.93 14.84
C ARG A 190 -31.04 8.47 14.16
N THR A 191 -30.93 9.80 14.06
CA THR A 191 -29.87 10.47 13.32
C THR A 191 -29.18 11.55 14.15
N CYS A 192 -27.94 11.86 13.79
CA CYS A 192 -27.23 13.05 14.26
C CYS A 192 -26.45 13.69 13.12
N ARG A 193 -26.19 15.00 13.23
CA ARG A 193 -25.39 15.73 12.26
C ARG A 193 -23.92 15.67 12.66
N VAL A 194 -23.06 15.29 11.71
CA VAL A 194 -21.64 15.08 11.92
C VAL A 194 -20.78 15.73 10.84
N VAL A 195 -19.51 15.94 11.16
CA VAL A 195 -18.45 16.29 10.21
C VAL A 195 -17.29 15.30 10.35
N ARG A 196 -16.63 14.98 9.25
CA ARG A 196 -15.45 14.12 9.29
C ARG A 196 -14.31 14.87 9.96
N ASP A 197 -13.65 14.22 10.92
CA ASP A 197 -12.41 14.71 11.49
C ASP A 197 -11.27 14.49 10.50
N ARG A 198 -10.38 15.48 10.36
CA ARG A 198 -9.33 15.47 9.34
C ARG A 198 -8.25 14.44 9.61
#